data_AF-A0A953UY38-F1
#
_entry.id   AF-A0A953UY38-F1
#
_cell.length_a   1.000
_cell.length_b   1.000
_cell.length_c   1.000
_cell.angle_alpha   90.00
_cell.angle_beta   90.00
_cell.angle_gamma   90.00
#
_symmetry.space_group_name_H-M   'P 1'
#
loop_
_entity.id
_entity.type
_entity.pdbx_description
1 polymer ?
#
loop_
_entity_poly.entity_id
_entity_poly.type
_entity_poly.pdbx_seq_one_letter_code
_entity_poly.pdbx_strand_id
1 'polypeptide(L)'
;MNRLSHLHYVVLLGFVLSIAAVLLAQLPPNKTLVVNGKTTDAAIKQIDGRSYVDIETLAQITNGIVTVEPNRIVLTIPVSNAGAAPPPVPEGLSKNFASVAIAVLAEMREWRGAIGTILMYGAPVVGTWPQDYHNRVEADLMQAAVAASTAADQDALGLLRNEFANLAQWASDVVATRQALNATKTVNPDIMQNDPALAKISDCSRFLGSMLVSGVFADNPSCH
;
A
#
# COMPACT_ATOMS: atom_id res chain seq x y z
N MET A 1 54.80 -59.79 15.30
CA MET A 1 53.95 -58.83 16.04
C MET A 1 53.55 -57.60 15.18
N ASN A 2 53.36 -57.73 13.85
CA ASN A 2 53.15 -56.56 12.98
C ASN A 2 51.70 -56.38 12.47
N ARG A 3 50.83 -57.38 12.65
CA ARG A 3 49.43 -57.30 12.18
C ARG A 3 48.62 -56.21 12.88
N LEU A 4 48.87 -55.97 14.16
CA LEU A 4 48.23 -54.88 14.92
C LEU A 4 48.67 -53.50 14.41
N SER A 5 49.96 -53.33 14.06
CA SER A 5 50.49 -52.08 13.50
C SER A 5 49.96 -51.77 12.10
N HIS A 6 49.80 -52.79 11.25
CA HIS A 6 49.20 -52.62 9.92
C HIS A 6 47.70 -52.29 10.01
N LEU A 7 46.98 -52.92 10.95
CA LEU A 7 45.57 -52.60 11.20
C LEU A 7 45.40 -51.15 11.66
N HIS A 8 46.26 -50.67 12.57
CA HIS A 8 46.24 -49.28 13.03
C HIS A 8 46.56 -48.30 11.89
N TYR A 9 47.52 -48.62 11.02
CA TYR A 9 47.83 -47.79 9.85
C TYR A 9 46.68 -47.72 8.84
N VAL A 10 46.00 -48.84 8.59
CA VAL A 10 44.85 -48.88 7.67
C VAL A 10 43.66 -48.11 8.25
N VAL A 11 43.42 -48.21 9.56
CA VAL A 11 42.36 -47.46 10.25
C VAL A 11 42.67 -45.96 10.27
N LEU A 12 43.92 -45.56 10.54
CA LEU A 12 44.37 -44.17 10.45
C LEU A 12 44.25 -43.61 9.04
N LEU A 13 44.65 -44.37 8.02
CA LEU A 13 44.54 -43.95 6.62
C LEU A 13 43.07 -43.77 6.20
N GLY A 14 42.20 -44.71 6.61
CA GLY A 14 40.75 -44.64 6.36
C GLY A 14 40.08 -43.46 7.08
N PHE A 15 40.52 -43.15 8.30
CA PHE A 15 40.05 -41.99 9.06
C PHE A 15 40.48 -40.66 8.40
N VAL A 16 41.74 -40.54 7.97
CA VAL A 16 42.24 -39.36 7.25
C VAL A 16 41.53 -39.17 5.90
N LEU A 17 41.31 -40.25 5.15
CA LEU A 17 40.53 -40.22 3.90
C LEU A 17 39.06 -39.83 4.12
N SER A 18 38.46 -40.26 5.23
CA SER A 18 37.09 -39.89 5.57
C SER A 18 36.97 -38.40 5.93
N ILE A 19 37.96 -37.81 6.60
CA ILE A 19 37.98 -36.36 6.91
C ILE A 19 38.14 -35.53 5.63
N ALA A 20 38.99 -35.97 4.69
CA ALA A 20 39.17 -35.29 3.41
C ALA A 20 37.89 -35.29 2.55
N ALA A 21 37.10 -36.37 2.60
CA ALA A 21 35.82 -36.46 1.89
C ALA A 21 34.75 -35.49 2.44
N VAL A 22 34.72 -35.23 3.75
CA VAL A 22 33.76 -34.30 4.37
C VAL A 22 34.10 -32.83 4.02
N LEU A 23 35.39 -32.49 3.89
CA LEU A 23 35.83 -31.13 3.53
C LEU A 23 35.50 -30.75 2.07
N LEU A 24 35.52 -31.70 1.14
CA LEU A 24 35.15 -31.46 -0.27
C LEU A 24 33.64 -31.35 -0.49
N ALA A 25 32.82 -31.84 0.45
CA ALA A 25 31.35 -31.82 0.35
C ALA A 25 30.72 -30.50 0.79
N GLN A 26 31.50 -29.55 1.34
CA GLN A 26 30.98 -28.28 1.85
C GLN A 26 31.09 -27.10 0.88
N LEU A 27 31.32 -27.33 -0.43
CA LEU A 27 31.26 -26.20 -1.36
C LEU A 27 29.83 -25.65 -1.38
N PRO A 28 29.62 -24.39 -0.92
CA PRO A 28 28.31 -23.78 -0.98
C PRO A 28 27.84 -23.74 -2.43
N PRO A 29 26.55 -23.94 -2.72
CA PRO A 29 26.05 -23.92 -4.08
C PRO A 29 26.44 -22.60 -4.74
N ASN A 30 27.09 -22.69 -5.91
CA ASN A 30 27.40 -21.54 -6.74
C ASN A 30 26.09 -20.84 -7.09
N LYS A 31 25.88 -19.67 -6.49
CA LYS A 31 24.75 -18.81 -6.82
C LYS A 31 25.08 -18.10 -8.12
N THR A 32 24.12 -18.05 -9.03
CA THR A 32 24.23 -17.28 -10.26
C THR A 32 23.71 -15.87 -10.03
N LEU A 33 24.41 -14.87 -10.58
CA LEU A 33 23.94 -13.49 -10.55
C LEU A 33 23.12 -13.22 -11.82
N VAL A 34 21.89 -12.76 -11.66
CA VAL A 34 21.02 -12.33 -12.77
C VAL A 34 20.86 -10.82 -12.70
N VAL A 35 21.23 -10.11 -13.77
CA VAL A 35 21.09 -8.65 -13.89
C VAL A 35 20.23 -8.36 -15.11
N ASN A 36 19.15 -7.59 -14.94
CA ASN A 36 18.18 -7.28 -15.99
C ASN A 36 17.63 -8.53 -16.72
N GLY A 37 17.37 -9.61 -15.97
CA GLY A 37 16.86 -10.87 -16.51
C GLY A 37 17.88 -11.74 -17.26
N LYS A 38 19.15 -11.29 -17.37
CA LYS A 38 20.23 -12.05 -17.99
C LYS A 38 21.13 -12.66 -16.92
N THR A 39 21.31 -13.98 -16.98
CA THR A 39 22.31 -14.67 -16.14
C THR A 39 23.70 -14.19 -16.53
N THR A 40 24.51 -13.89 -15.52
CA THR A 40 25.87 -13.39 -15.67
C THR A 40 26.86 -14.43 -15.13
N ASP A 41 28.07 -14.42 -15.68
CA ASP A 41 29.16 -15.29 -15.23
C ASP A 41 29.92 -14.70 -14.03
N ALA A 42 29.34 -13.71 -13.35
CA ALA A 42 29.95 -13.07 -12.19
C ALA A 42 30.10 -14.08 -11.04
N ALA A 43 31.32 -14.18 -10.50
CA ALA A 43 31.58 -15.04 -9.36
C ALA A 43 30.94 -14.46 -8.09
N ILE A 44 30.03 -15.22 -7.47
CA ILE A 44 29.44 -14.88 -6.16
C ILE A 44 30.22 -15.61 -5.07
N LYS A 45 30.84 -14.84 -4.16
CA LYS A 45 31.45 -15.39 -2.94
C LYS A 45 30.43 -15.39 -1.80
N GLN A 46 30.40 -16.45 -1.00
CA GLN A 46 29.61 -16.48 0.23
C GLN A 46 30.52 -16.45 1.46
N ILE A 47 30.25 -15.52 2.37
CA ILE A 47 30.95 -15.36 3.65
C ILE A 47 29.87 -15.14 4.71
N ASP A 48 29.84 -15.97 5.76
CA ASP A 48 28.86 -15.89 6.86
C ASP A 48 27.39 -15.86 6.38
N GLY A 49 27.07 -16.64 5.34
CA GLY A 49 25.73 -16.72 4.76
C GLY A 49 25.30 -15.50 3.93
N ARG A 50 26.18 -14.50 3.77
CA ARG A 50 25.98 -13.32 2.92
C ARG A 50 26.65 -13.52 1.57
N SER A 51 26.03 -13.01 0.51
CA SER A 51 26.55 -13.08 -0.85
C SER A 51 27.27 -11.78 -1.22
N TYR A 52 28.48 -11.91 -1.75
CA TYR A 52 29.34 -10.81 -2.17
C TYR A 52 29.70 -10.98 -3.64
N VAL A 53 29.72 -9.88 -4.36
CA VAL A 53 30.17 -9.80 -5.76
C VAL A 53 31.24 -8.72 -5.86
N ASP A 54 32.21 -8.94 -6.73
CA ASP A 54 33.23 -7.94 -7.05
C ASP A 54 32.57 -6.68 -7.67
N ILE A 55 32.86 -5.51 -7.10
CA ILE A 55 32.17 -4.25 -7.43
C ILE A 55 32.55 -3.75 -8.84
N GLU A 56 33.78 -4.02 -9.29
CA GLU A 56 34.27 -3.65 -10.61
C GLU A 56 33.60 -4.52 -11.68
N THR A 57 33.48 -5.82 -11.41
CA THR A 57 32.72 -6.77 -12.23
C THR A 57 31.24 -6.36 -12.32
N LEU A 58 30.62 -5.97 -11.20
CA LEU A 58 29.24 -5.48 -11.19
C LEU A 58 29.05 -4.22 -12.03
N ALA A 59 30.02 -3.29 -11.96
CA ALA A 59 30.02 -2.09 -12.79
C ALA A 59 30.11 -2.45 -14.27
N GLN A 60 31.05 -3.31 -14.67
CA GLN A 60 31.18 -3.75 -16.07
C GLN A 60 29.88 -4.37 -16.60
N ILE A 61 29.23 -5.24 -15.83
CA ILE A 61 27.96 -5.89 -16.19
C ILE A 61 26.84 -4.86 -16.42
N THR A 62 26.84 -3.80 -15.62
CA THR A 62 25.80 -2.76 -15.65
C THR A 62 26.17 -1.56 -16.53
N ASN A 63 27.31 -1.61 -17.22
CA ASN A 63 27.96 -0.47 -17.90
C ASN A 63 28.30 0.70 -16.96
N GLY A 64 28.36 0.45 -15.65
CA GLY A 64 28.74 1.40 -14.61
C GLY A 64 30.23 1.71 -14.52
N ILE A 65 30.53 2.73 -13.72
CA ILE A 65 31.86 3.25 -13.40
C ILE A 65 32.03 3.18 -11.87
N VAL A 66 33.12 2.61 -11.40
CA VAL A 66 33.50 2.63 -9.97
C VAL A 66 34.57 3.67 -9.75
N THR A 67 34.41 4.49 -8.70
CA THR A 67 35.44 5.38 -8.18
C THR A 67 35.72 5.01 -6.72
N VAL A 68 36.98 4.77 -6.39
CA VAL A 68 37.40 4.46 -5.01
C VAL A 68 38.02 5.72 -4.42
N GLU A 69 37.38 6.26 -3.38
CA GLU A 69 37.87 7.39 -2.61
C GLU A 69 38.33 6.91 -1.20
N PRO A 70 39.09 7.71 -0.43
CA PRO A 70 39.63 7.28 0.86
C PRO A 70 38.58 6.83 1.90
N ASN A 71 37.37 7.37 1.85
CA ASN A 71 36.31 7.10 2.83
C ASN A 71 35.04 6.48 2.21
N ARG A 72 34.99 6.28 0.89
CA ARG A 72 33.83 5.71 0.20
C ARG A 72 34.19 5.11 -1.15
N ILE A 73 33.40 4.13 -1.58
CA ILE A 73 33.42 3.62 -2.95
C ILE A 73 32.13 4.10 -3.62
N VAL A 74 32.26 4.78 -4.76
CA VAL A 74 31.14 5.34 -5.53
C VAL A 74 30.97 4.51 -6.79
N LEU A 75 29.87 3.75 -6.88
CA LEU A 75 29.46 3.06 -8.10
C LEU A 75 28.41 3.92 -8.82
N THR A 76 28.75 4.39 -10.01
CA THR A 76 27.87 5.16 -10.90
C THR A 76 27.43 4.28 -12.07
N ILE A 77 26.19 3.82 -12.07
CA ILE A 77 25.64 3.01 -13.16
C ILE A 77 24.90 3.95 -14.12
N PRO A 78 25.28 4.04 -15.42
CA PRO A 78 24.54 4.84 -16.37
C PRO A 78 23.15 4.28 -16.50
N VAL A 79 22.16 5.15 -16.31
CA VAL A 79 20.79 4.85 -16.66
C VAL A 79 20.71 4.72 -18.19
N SER A 80 20.80 3.49 -18.67
CA SER A 80 19.94 3.13 -19.81
C SER A 80 18.52 3.50 -19.36
N ASN A 81 17.66 4.04 -20.24
CA ASN A 81 16.26 4.39 -19.90
C ASN A 81 15.43 3.13 -19.54
N ALA A 82 15.78 2.48 -18.44
CA ALA A 82 15.27 1.27 -17.83
C ALA A 82 15.72 1.31 -16.35
N GLY A 83 14.97 2.08 -15.55
CA GLY A 83 14.89 1.92 -14.10
C GLY A 83 15.99 2.58 -13.27
N ALA A 84 15.77 3.84 -12.90
CA ALA A 84 16.24 4.38 -11.63
C ALA A 84 15.91 3.40 -10.46
N ALA A 85 16.61 3.51 -9.33
CA ALA A 85 16.08 3.00 -8.06
C ALA A 85 14.57 3.32 -8.04
N PRO A 86 13.67 2.35 -7.73
CA PRO A 86 12.29 2.74 -7.59
C PRO A 86 12.31 3.90 -6.59
N PRO A 87 11.64 5.03 -6.86
CA PRO A 87 11.31 5.94 -5.78
C PRO A 87 10.77 5.06 -4.63
N PRO A 88 10.99 5.41 -3.35
CA PRO A 88 10.45 4.61 -2.24
C PRO A 88 9.04 4.22 -2.66
N VAL A 89 8.78 2.91 -2.80
CA VAL A 89 7.47 2.44 -3.29
C VAL A 89 6.49 3.27 -2.49
N PRO A 90 5.67 4.13 -3.12
CA PRO A 90 4.78 4.98 -2.35
C PRO A 90 4.11 4.03 -1.37
N GLU A 91 4.32 4.22 -0.07
CA GLU A 91 3.66 3.38 0.90
C GLU A 91 2.19 3.66 0.64
N GLY A 92 1.55 2.70 -0.04
CA GLY A 92 0.16 2.82 -0.43
C GLY A 92 -0.68 2.92 0.83
N LEU A 93 -1.98 2.85 0.61
CA LEU A 93 -2.88 2.82 1.75
C LEU A 93 -2.58 1.58 2.59
N SER A 94 -2.38 1.79 3.89
CA SER A 94 -2.20 0.68 4.82
C SER A 94 -3.49 -0.13 4.87
N LYS A 95 -3.38 -1.46 4.96
CA LYS A 95 -4.57 -2.34 4.97
C LYS A 95 -5.51 -2.02 6.14
N ASN A 96 -4.95 -1.63 7.28
CA ASN A 96 -5.72 -1.26 8.46
C ASN A 96 -6.52 0.02 8.21
N PHE A 97 -5.86 1.08 7.74
CA PHE A 97 -6.54 2.31 7.35
C PHE A 97 -7.61 2.07 6.28
N ALA A 98 -7.27 1.36 5.19
CA ALA A 98 -8.19 1.10 4.10
C ALA A 98 -9.45 0.36 4.56
N SER A 99 -9.33 -0.62 5.45
CA SER A 99 -10.48 -1.34 6.03
C SER A 99 -11.39 -0.42 6.83
N VAL A 100 -10.83 0.46 7.67
CA VAL A 100 -11.61 1.40 8.50
C VAL A 100 -12.26 2.47 7.61
N ALA A 101 -11.53 2.99 6.64
CA ALA A 101 -12.04 3.98 5.69
C ALA A 101 -13.17 3.45 4.79
N ILE A 102 -13.14 2.16 4.42
CA ILE A 102 -14.25 1.53 3.68
C ILE A 102 -15.52 1.49 4.54
N ALA A 103 -15.39 1.24 5.85
CA ALA A 103 -16.53 1.27 6.77
C ALA A 103 -17.10 2.70 6.90
N VAL A 104 -16.24 3.72 7.00
CA VAL A 104 -16.65 5.14 6.97
C VAL A 104 -17.47 5.46 5.72
N LEU A 105 -17.01 5.05 4.53
CA LEU A 105 -17.76 5.27 3.28
C LEU A 105 -19.09 4.51 3.23
N ALA A 106 -19.17 3.34 3.87
CA ALA A 106 -20.41 2.59 3.97
C ALA A 106 -21.44 3.36 4.82
N GLU A 107 -21.03 3.86 5.99
CA GLU A 107 -21.90 4.67 6.86
C GLU A 107 -22.36 5.95 6.15
N MET A 108 -21.47 6.64 5.43
CA MET A 108 -21.82 7.80 4.59
C MET A 108 -22.85 7.45 3.50
N ARG A 109 -22.69 6.30 2.83
CA ARG A 109 -23.65 5.82 1.84
C ARG A 109 -25.01 5.54 2.47
N GLU A 110 -25.04 4.94 3.65
CA GLU A 110 -26.27 4.69 4.39
C GLU A 110 -26.97 5.98 4.78
N TRP A 111 -26.22 6.94 5.35
CA TRP A 111 -26.75 8.25 5.70
C TRP A 111 -27.34 8.98 4.49
N ARG A 112 -26.61 8.98 3.37
CA ARG A 112 -27.07 9.57 2.11
C ARG A 112 -28.36 8.92 1.61
N GLY A 113 -28.47 7.60 1.71
CA GLY A 113 -29.68 6.85 1.38
C GLY A 113 -30.86 7.27 2.26
N ALA A 114 -30.65 7.36 3.57
CA ALA A 114 -31.68 7.79 4.53
C ALA A 114 -32.18 9.21 4.22
N ILE A 115 -31.28 10.17 3.97
CA ILE A 115 -31.64 11.54 3.56
C ILE A 115 -32.36 11.53 2.21
N GLY A 116 -31.95 10.68 1.26
CA GLY A 116 -32.62 10.51 -0.02
C GLY A 116 -34.11 10.13 0.11
N THR A 117 -34.50 9.43 1.17
CA THR A 117 -35.92 9.11 1.43
C THR A 117 -36.76 10.35 1.74
N ILE A 118 -36.16 11.41 2.31
CA ILE A 118 -36.82 12.70 2.51
C ILE A 118 -37.18 13.30 1.15
N LEU A 119 -36.24 13.28 0.21
CA LEU A 119 -36.40 13.89 -1.12
C LEU A 119 -37.36 13.09 -2.02
N MET A 120 -37.23 11.77 -2.05
CA MET A 120 -38.03 10.91 -2.92
C MET A 120 -39.46 10.70 -2.40
N TYR A 121 -39.62 10.49 -1.10
CA TYR A 121 -40.89 10.05 -0.51
C TYR A 121 -41.51 11.08 0.42
N GLY A 122 -40.88 12.25 0.59
CA GLY A 122 -41.35 13.27 1.52
C GLY A 122 -41.32 12.79 2.98
N ALA A 123 -40.41 11.86 3.31
CA ALA A 123 -40.32 11.32 4.67
C ALA A 123 -40.15 12.47 5.70
N PRO A 124 -40.83 12.41 6.86
CA PRO A 124 -40.71 13.44 7.87
C PRO A 124 -39.37 13.30 8.61
N VAL A 125 -38.76 14.43 8.98
CA VAL A 125 -37.60 14.46 9.87
C VAL A 125 -38.13 14.46 11.31
N VAL A 126 -38.11 13.29 11.95
CA VAL A 126 -38.52 13.10 13.34
C VAL A 126 -37.34 12.67 14.20
N GLY A 127 -37.24 13.17 15.43
CA GLY A 127 -36.14 12.84 16.33
C GLY A 127 -34.78 13.33 15.81
N THR A 128 -33.71 12.60 16.15
CA THR A 128 -32.31 13.01 15.97
C THR A 128 -31.57 12.22 14.89
N TRP A 129 -32.24 11.32 14.16
CA TRP A 129 -31.56 10.39 13.27
C TRP A 129 -30.58 11.02 12.26
N PRO A 130 -30.80 12.22 11.68
CA PRO A 130 -29.81 12.83 10.79
C PRO A 130 -28.52 13.17 11.55
N GLN A 131 -28.66 13.68 12.78
CA GLN A 131 -27.53 13.99 13.65
C GLN A 131 -26.86 12.73 14.17
N ASP A 132 -27.61 11.67 14.42
CA ASP A 132 -27.05 10.39 14.89
C ASP A 132 -26.15 9.76 13.82
N TYR A 133 -26.52 9.85 12.53
CA TYR A 133 -25.63 9.47 11.43
C TYR A 133 -24.40 10.36 11.36
N HIS A 134 -24.56 11.68 11.42
CA HIS A 134 -23.43 12.61 11.43
C HIS A 134 -22.41 12.24 12.52
N ASN A 135 -22.88 12.04 13.75
CA ASN A 135 -22.03 11.71 14.90
C ASN A 135 -21.32 10.36 14.74
N ARG A 136 -21.98 9.36 14.14
CA ARG A 136 -21.36 8.06 13.84
C ARG A 136 -20.24 8.19 12.82
N VAL A 137 -20.49 8.87 11.70
CA VAL A 137 -19.47 9.09 10.66
C VAL A 137 -18.28 9.88 11.22
N GLU A 138 -18.52 10.87 12.08
CA GLU A 138 -17.46 11.63 12.74
C GLU A 138 -16.62 10.74 13.68
N ALA A 139 -17.25 9.86 14.45
CA ALA A 139 -16.56 8.89 15.29
C ALA A 139 -15.73 7.88 14.47
N ASP A 140 -16.26 7.41 13.34
CA ASP A 140 -15.56 6.48 12.46
C ASP A 140 -14.37 7.16 11.74
N LEU A 141 -14.50 8.45 11.38
CA LEU A 141 -13.38 9.26 10.86
C LEU A 141 -12.26 9.44 11.89
N MET A 142 -12.61 9.57 13.17
CA MET A 142 -11.62 9.59 14.26
C MET A 142 -10.88 8.25 14.36
N GLN A 143 -11.57 7.13 14.18
CA GLN A 143 -10.92 5.81 14.12
C GLN A 143 -10.03 5.66 12.88
N ALA A 144 -10.47 6.13 11.72
CA ALA A 144 -9.66 6.15 10.50
C ALA A 144 -8.40 7.01 10.68
N ALA A 145 -8.51 8.14 11.39
CA ALA A 145 -7.36 8.98 11.73
C ALA A 145 -6.33 8.27 12.62
N VAL A 146 -6.80 7.47 13.58
CA VAL A 146 -5.91 6.64 14.43
C VAL A 146 -5.27 5.51 13.61
N ALA A 147 -6.00 4.96 12.64
CA ALA A 147 -5.50 3.88 11.79
C ALA A 147 -4.51 4.34 10.71
N ALA A 148 -4.48 5.64 10.39
CA ALA A 148 -3.60 6.22 9.38
C ALA A 148 -2.13 6.15 9.83
N SER A 149 -1.33 5.34 9.13
CA SER A 149 0.07 5.11 9.47
C SER A 149 1.06 5.56 8.39
N THR A 150 0.58 5.84 7.19
CA THR A 150 1.39 6.28 6.05
C THR A 150 1.01 7.71 5.63
N ALA A 151 1.86 8.36 4.83
CA ALA A 151 1.51 9.65 4.24
C ALA A 151 0.28 9.55 3.32
N ALA A 152 0.19 8.47 2.53
CA ALA A 152 -0.95 8.19 1.68
C ALA A 152 -2.26 8.02 2.47
N ASP A 153 -2.20 7.39 3.66
CA ASP A 153 -3.36 7.29 4.56
C ASP A 153 -3.82 8.69 5.01
N GLN A 154 -2.88 9.58 5.35
CA GLN A 154 -3.20 10.94 5.78
C GLN A 154 -3.83 11.77 4.66
N ASP A 155 -3.32 11.63 3.43
CA ASP A 155 -3.87 12.31 2.26
C ASP A 155 -5.28 11.77 1.93
N ALA A 156 -5.47 10.45 1.93
CA ALA A 156 -6.78 9.82 1.73
C ALA A 156 -7.78 10.20 2.82
N LEU A 157 -7.33 10.33 4.07
CA LEU A 157 -8.15 10.82 5.18
C LEU A 157 -8.60 12.26 4.96
N GLY A 158 -7.76 13.10 4.33
CA GLY A 158 -8.15 14.44 3.88
C GLY A 158 -9.34 14.39 2.92
N LEU A 159 -9.29 13.54 1.90
CA LEU A 159 -10.38 13.38 0.94
C LEU A 159 -11.66 12.83 1.60
N LEU A 160 -11.55 11.89 2.53
CA LEU A 160 -12.70 11.37 3.30
C LEU A 160 -13.37 12.45 4.15
N ARG A 161 -12.58 13.33 4.77
CA ARG A 161 -13.13 14.46 5.55
C ARG A 161 -13.83 15.48 4.65
N ASN A 162 -13.31 15.73 3.46
CA ASN A 162 -13.96 16.60 2.49
C ASN A 162 -15.29 16.00 2.01
N GLU A 163 -15.30 14.70 1.71
CA GLU A 163 -16.53 13.99 1.34
C GLU A 163 -17.57 14.05 2.46
N PHE A 164 -17.14 13.83 3.71
CA PHE A 164 -18.00 14.00 4.88
C PHE A 164 -18.60 15.39 4.97
N ALA A 165 -17.78 16.43 4.84
CA ALA A 165 -18.23 17.81 4.92
C ALA A 165 -19.25 18.15 3.82
N ASN A 166 -19.00 17.70 2.59
CA ASN A 166 -19.92 17.86 1.46
C ASN A 166 -21.25 17.15 1.71
N LEU A 167 -21.19 15.90 2.19
CA LEU A 167 -22.39 15.13 2.54
C LEU A 167 -23.17 15.77 3.69
N ALA A 168 -22.48 16.22 4.73
CA ALA A 168 -23.10 16.85 5.90
C ALA A 168 -23.80 18.15 5.53
N GLN A 169 -23.18 18.98 4.70
CA GLN A 169 -23.78 20.21 4.19
C GLN A 169 -25.04 19.89 3.38
N TRP A 170 -24.94 18.97 2.42
CA TRP A 170 -26.08 18.55 1.60
C TRP A 170 -27.23 17.99 2.46
N ALA A 171 -26.92 17.12 3.42
CA ALA A 171 -27.91 16.54 4.32
C ALA A 171 -28.61 17.63 5.16
N SER A 172 -27.84 18.58 5.68
CA SER A 172 -28.37 19.72 6.44
C SER A 172 -29.31 20.58 5.59
N ASP A 173 -28.94 20.87 4.34
CA ASP A 173 -29.76 21.65 3.41
C ASP A 173 -31.08 20.95 3.08
N VAL A 174 -31.05 19.63 2.89
CA VAL A 174 -32.26 18.81 2.67
C VAL A 174 -33.17 18.85 3.90
N VAL A 175 -32.62 18.62 5.09
CA VAL A 175 -33.37 18.63 6.36
C VAL A 175 -33.98 20.01 6.61
N ALA A 176 -33.21 21.08 6.46
CA ALA A 176 -33.68 22.45 6.64
C ALA A 176 -34.79 22.81 5.64
N THR A 177 -34.63 22.43 4.37
CA THR A 177 -35.66 22.62 3.34
C THR A 177 -36.96 21.90 3.70
N ARG A 178 -36.85 20.67 4.24
CA ARG A 178 -38.02 19.90 4.69
C ARG A 178 -38.70 20.54 5.90
N GLN A 179 -37.93 20.98 6.89
CA GLN A 179 -38.44 21.64 8.09
C GLN A 179 -39.10 22.99 7.79
N ALA A 180 -38.61 23.70 6.78
CA ALA A 180 -39.21 24.95 6.30
C ALA A 180 -40.54 24.75 5.53
N LEU A 181 -41.03 23.50 5.39
CA LEU A 181 -42.25 23.14 4.66
C LEU A 181 -42.27 23.66 3.21
N ASN A 182 -41.10 23.79 2.59
CA ASN A 182 -40.98 24.29 1.22
C ASN A 182 -41.38 23.21 0.21
N ALA A 183 -42.69 23.10 -0.06
CA ALA A 183 -43.26 22.08 -0.93
C ALA A 183 -42.64 22.04 -2.34
N THR A 184 -42.18 23.19 -2.87
CA THR A 184 -41.58 23.31 -4.21
C THR A 184 -40.21 22.63 -4.32
N LYS A 185 -39.53 22.39 -3.19
CA LYS A 185 -38.23 21.71 -3.11
C LYS A 185 -38.26 20.34 -2.40
N THR A 186 -39.43 19.88 -1.94
CA THR A 186 -39.52 18.65 -1.09
C THR A 186 -40.30 17.51 -1.72
N VAL A 187 -40.86 17.66 -2.92
CA VAL A 187 -41.64 16.60 -3.59
C VAL A 187 -41.43 16.69 -5.12
N ASN A 188 -40.27 16.27 -5.59
CA ASN A 188 -40.02 16.08 -7.02
C ASN A 188 -39.23 14.77 -7.20
N PRO A 189 -39.77 13.77 -7.93
CA PRO A 189 -39.11 12.47 -8.11
C PRO A 189 -37.74 12.58 -8.81
N ASP A 190 -37.51 13.65 -9.56
CA ASP A 190 -36.27 13.89 -10.29
C ASP A 190 -35.30 14.79 -9.53
N ILE A 191 -35.63 15.19 -8.29
CA ILE A 191 -34.82 16.17 -7.55
C ILE A 191 -33.43 15.63 -7.25
N MET A 192 -33.30 14.32 -7.00
CA MET A 192 -32.00 13.69 -6.78
C MET A 192 -31.19 13.51 -8.06
N GLN A 193 -31.86 13.29 -9.21
CA GLN A 193 -31.18 13.10 -10.49
C GLN A 193 -30.56 14.41 -10.99
N ASN A 194 -31.16 15.54 -10.65
CA ASN A 194 -30.73 16.87 -11.08
C ASN A 194 -29.99 17.64 -9.98
N ASP A 195 -29.59 16.97 -8.90
CA ASP A 195 -28.84 17.59 -7.80
C ASP A 195 -27.33 17.52 -8.08
N PRO A 196 -26.68 18.65 -8.45
CA PRO A 196 -25.25 18.66 -8.77
C PRO A 196 -24.37 18.39 -7.53
N ALA A 197 -24.82 18.74 -6.32
CA ALA A 197 -24.08 18.43 -5.11
C ALA A 197 -24.09 16.92 -4.85
N LEU A 198 -25.25 16.29 -5.01
CA LEU A 198 -25.38 14.84 -4.88
C LEU A 198 -24.61 14.07 -5.96
N ALA A 199 -24.55 14.60 -7.19
CA ALA A 199 -23.73 14.05 -8.26
C ALA A 199 -22.24 14.08 -7.88
N LYS A 200 -21.74 15.22 -7.42
CA LYS A 200 -20.35 15.39 -6.96
C LYS A 200 -20.00 14.43 -5.81
N ILE A 201 -20.85 14.36 -4.78
CA ILE A 201 -20.71 13.42 -3.66
C ILE A 201 -20.67 11.97 -4.19
N SER A 202 -21.59 11.60 -5.09
CA SER A 202 -21.63 10.24 -5.64
C SER A 202 -20.37 9.88 -6.43
N ASP A 203 -19.79 10.84 -7.16
CA ASP A 203 -18.56 10.64 -7.91
C ASP A 203 -17.33 10.55 -7.00
N CYS A 204 -17.23 11.40 -5.97
CA CYS A 204 -16.17 11.28 -4.96
C CYS A 204 -16.27 9.96 -4.21
N SER A 205 -17.44 9.60 -3.67
CA SER A 205 -17.70 8.30 -3.04
C SER A 205 -17.26 7.11 -3.89
N ARG A 206 -17.56 7.12 -5.21
CA ARG A 206 -17.16 6.03 -6.13
C ARG A 206 -15.65 5.98 -6.31
N PHE A 207 -15.02 7.15 -6.48
CA PHE A 207 -13.58 7.28 -6.57
C PHE A 207 -12.88 6.75 -5.31
N LEU A 208 -13.29 7.23 -4.14
CA LEU A 208 -12.72 6.83 -2.85
C LEU A 208 -12.87 5.33 -2.63
N GLY A 209 -14.04 4.75 -2.93
CA GLY A 209 -14.24 3.30 -2.84
C GLY A 209 -13.24 2.52 -3.71
N SER A 210 -12.99 2.97 -4.94
CA SER A 210 -12.00 2.35 -5.84
C SER A 210 -10.57 2.52 -5.32
N MET A 211 -10.22 3.70 -4.79
CA MET A 211 -8.90 4.03 -4.26
C MET A 211 -8.56 3.20 -3.02
N LEU A 212 -9.49 3.10 -2.08
CA LEU A 212 -9.31 2.33 -0.85
C LEU A 212 -9.15 0.83 -1.13
N VAL A 213 -9.92 0.29 -2.08
CA VAL A 213 -9.84 -1.13 -2.48
C VAL A 213 -8.54 -1.43 -3.25
N SER A 214 -8.08 -0.51 -4.10
CA SER A 214 -6.82 -0.69 -4.83
C SER A 214 -5.59 -0.57 -3.91
N GLY A 215 -5.74 0.14 -2.79
CA GLY A 215 -4.64 0.44 -1.88
C GLY A 215 -3.67 1.50 -2.44
N VAL A 216 -4.01 2.14 -3.56
CA VAL A 216 -3.17 3.13 -4.21
C VAL A 216 -3.82 4.50 -4.03
N PHE A 217 -3.15 5.40 -3.34
CA PHE A 217 -3.60 6.77 -3.22
C PHE A 217 -3.59 7.46 -4.60
N ALA A 218 -4.65 8.20 -4.86
CA ALA A 218 -4.76 9.15 -5.94
C ALA A 218 -5.58 10.33 -5.46
N ASP A 219 -5.40 11.48 -6.10
CA ASP A 219 -6.25 12.64 -5.87
C ASP A 219 -7.36 12.72 -6.93
N ASN A 220 -8.49 13.34 -6.59
CA ASN A 220 -9.60 13.56 -7.51
C ASN A 220 -10.31 14.89 -7.25
N PRO A 221 -10.45 15.75 -8.28
CA PRO A 221 -11.20 17.00 -8.18
C PRO A 221 -12.63 16.89 -7.66
N SER A 222 -13.30 15.73 -7.80
CA SER A 222 -14.65 15.55 -7.26
C SER A 222 -14.68 15.58 -5.72
N CYS A 223 -13.55 15.34 -5.06
CA CYS A 223 -13.41 15.29 -3.60
C CYS A 223 -12.91 16.59 -2.96
N HIS A 224 -12.89 17.70 -3.71
CA HIS A 224 -12.52 19.05 -3.24
C HIS A 224 -13.66 20.03 -3.42
#